data_AF-A0A257WV32-F1
#
_entry.id   AF-A0A257WV32-F1
#
_cell.length_a   1.000
_cell.length_b   1.000
_cell.length_c   1.000
_cell.angle_alpha   90.00
_cell.angle_beta   90.00
_cell.angle_gamma   90.00
#
_symmetry.space_group_name_H-M   'P 1'
#
loop_
_entity.id
_entity.type
_entity.pdbx_description
1 polymer ?
#
loop_
_entity_poly.entity_id
_entity_poly.type
_entity_poly.pdbx_seq_one_letter_code
_entity_poly.pdbx_strand_id
1 'polypeptide(L)'
;MAKIKVANPVVDMDGDEMTRIIWKLIKDKLIFPYLDLELDYYDLSVENRDATNDQVTIDAAEATKRHGVAVKCATITPDEQRVEEFKLKKMWKSPNGTIRNILGGVIFREPIICQNVPRLVPGWTQPIIVGRHAFGDQYKATDFLFPGKGTLTMKFVGEDGAVIEHEIYKAPGAGVAMGMYNLDESIRDFARASFNYGLQRKLPVYLSTKNTILKAYDGRFKDIFQE
;
A
#
# COMPACT_ATOMS: atom_id res chain seq x y z
N MET A 1 0.89 30.45 -25.29
CA MET A 1 -0.40 29.72 -25.25
C MET A 1 -1.03 29.96 -23.90
N ALA A 2 -2.36 30.06 -23.82
CA ALA A 2 -3.04 30.06 -22.52
C ALA A 2 -2.86 28.70 -21.84
N LYS A 3 -2.67 28.70 -20.52
CA LYS A 3 -2.59 27.46 -19.74
C LYS A 3 -3.95 26.76 -19.71
N ILE A 4 -3.96 25.44 -19.62
CA ILE A 4 -5.17 24.64 -19.41
C ILE A 4 -5.61 24.84 -17.97
N LYS A 5 -6.83 25.34 -17.76
CA LYS A 5 -7.40 25.54 -16.44
C LYS A 5 -7.87 24.20 -15.85
N VAL A 6 -7.32 23.83 -14.70
CA VAL A 6 -7.79 22.67 -13.93
C VAL A 6 -8.83 23.14 -12.91
N ALA A 7 -9.99 22.47 -12.87
CA ALA A 7 -11.14 22.95 -12.10
C ALA A 7 -11.00 22.73 -10.60
N ASN A 8 -10.34 21.65 -10.18
CA ASN A 8 -10.20 21.28 -8.77
C ASN A 8 -8.71 21.09 -8.40
N PRO A 9 -8.32 21.32 -7.14
CA PRO A 9 -6.96 21.07 -6.67
C PRO A 9 -6.57 19.60 -6.75
N VAL A 10 -5.26 19.35 -6.82
CA VAL A 10 -4.67 18.02 -6.67
C VAL A 10 -3.76 18.01 -5.44
N VAL A 11 -3.87 16.96 -4.63
CA VAL A 11 -2.96 16.79 -3.48
C VAL A 11 -1.57 16.42 -4.00
N ASP A 12 -0.56 17.21 -3.65
CA ASP A 12 0.83 17.01 -4.04
C ASP A 12 1.65 16.55 -2.83
N MET A 13 2.00 15.27 -2.80
CA MET A 13 2.81 14.67 -1.74
C MET A 13 4.27 14.60 -2.18
N ASP A 14 5.10 15.50 -1.67
CA ASP A 14 6.53 15.52 -1.98
C ASP A 14 7.28 14.36 -1.31
N GLY A 15 8.56 14.19 -1.66
CA GLY A 15 9.33 13.02 -1.27
C GLY A 15 10.78 13.30 -0.95
N ASP A 16 11.61 12.28 -1.13
CA ASP A 16 12.99 12.25 -0.66
C ASP A 16 14.00 12.04 -1.80
N GLU A 17 15.28 12.31 -1.49
CA GLU A 17 16.46 12.00 -2.31
C GLU A 17 16.35 12.49 -3.77
N MET A 18 16.83 11.67 -4.72
CA MET A 18 16.81 11.99 -6.15
C MET A 18 15.39 12.19 -6.69
N THR A 19 14.41 11.49 -6.12
CA THR A 19 13.03 11.63 -6.58
C THR A 19 12.45 13.00 -6.26
N ARG A 20 12.80 13.62 -5.13
CA ARG A 20 12.41 15.01 -4.80
C ARG A 20 12.93 16.01 -5.84
N ILE A 21 14.18 15.85 -6.27
CA ILE A 21 14.79 16.72 -7.28
C ILE A 21 14.07 16.56 -8.63
N ILE A 22 13.84 15.32 -9.06
CA ILE A 22 13.13 15.01 -10.31
C ILE A 22 11.69 15.51 -10.24
N TRP A 23 11.02 15.37 -9.09
CA TRP A 23 9.65 15.82 -8.85
C TRP A 23 9.49 17.31 -9.12
N LYS A 24 10.41 18.11 -8.57
CA LYS A 24 10.46 19.55 -8.83
C LYS A 24 10.67 19.84 -10.32
N LEU A 25 11.61 19.16 -10.98
CA LEU A 25 11.88 19.36 -12.41
C LEU A 25 10.67 19.01 -13.29
N ILE A 26 9.93 17.94 -12.96
CA ILE A 26 8.70 17.57 -13.66
C ILE A 26 7.67 18.69 -13.52
N LYS A 27 7.41 19.17 -12.30
CA LYS A 27 6.44 20.25 -12.05
C LYS A 27 6.81 21.51 -12.82
N ASP A 28 8.06 21.96 -12.71
CA ASP A 28 8.53 23.21 -13.30
C ASP A 28 8.59 23.19 -14.83
N LYS A 29 9.00 22.06 -15.43
CA LYS A 29 9.24 21.98 -16.89
C LYS A 29 8.08 21.37 -17.68
N LEU A 30 7.31 20.48 -17.06
CA LEU A 30 6.34 19.64 -17.76
C LEU A 30 4.90 19.88 -17.31
N ILE A 31 4.66 20.51 -16.14
CA ILE A 31 3.31 20.73 -15.62
C ILE A 31 2.94 22.22 -15.65
N PHE A 32 3.60 23.05 -14.83
CA PHE A 32 3.24 24.46 -14.65
C PHE A 32 3.33 25.35 -15.90
N PRO A 33 4.19 25.07 -16.91
CA PRO A 33 4.16 25.83 -18.16
C PRO A 33 2.86 25.63 -18.95
N TYR A 34 2.14 24.53 -18.72
CA TYR A 34 0.99 24.11 -19.52
C TYR A 34 -0.33 24.10 -18.75
N LEU A 35 -0.29 23.89 -17.42
CA LEU A 35 -1.47 23.82 -16.56
C LEU A 35 -1.54 24.99 -15.58
N ASP A 36 -2.72 25.58 -15.45
CA ASP A 36 -3.12 26.40 -14.31
C ASP A 36 -3.78 25.45 -13.30
N LEU A 37 -2.96 24.93 -12.39
CA LEU A 37 -3.27 23.84 -11.47
C LEU A 37 -2.96 24.28 -10.04
N GLU A 38 -3.97 24.25 -9.18
CA GLU A 38 -3.81 24.42 -7.74
C GLU A 38 -3.33 23.09 -7.11
N LEU A 39 -2.30 23.18 -6.26
CA LEU A 39 -1.77 22.04 -5.53
C LEU A 39 -2.02 22.22 -4.03
N ASP A 40 -2.66 21.24 -3.40
CA ASP A 40 -2.72 21.12 -1.94
C ASP A 40 -1.47 20.35 -1.50
N TYR A 41 -0.42 21.09 -1.13
CA TYR A 41 0.94 20.57 -0.99
C TYR A 41 1.25 20.03 0.40
N TYR A 42 1.83 18.83 0.45
CA TYR A 42 2.28 18.15 1.66
C TYR A 42 3.71 17.65 1.49
N ASP A 43 4.64 18.13 2.31
CA ASP A 43 6.02 17.66 2.30
C ASP A 43 6.14 16.36 3.12
N LEU A 44 6.23 15.21 2.44
CA LEU A 44 6.41 13.90 3.09
C LEU A 44 7.88 13.47 3.18
N SER A 45 8.83 14.40 3.03
CA SER A 45 10.24 14.12 3.31
C SER A 45 10.43 13.55 4.72
N VAL A 46 11.45 12.73 4.89
CA VAL A 46 11.75 12.09 6.17
C VAL A 46 11.97 13.10 7.29
N GLU A 47 12.59 14.25 6.99
CA GLU A 47 12.82 15.33 7.95
C GLU A 47 11.51 16.02 8.37
N ASN A 48 10.62 16.34 7.42
CA ASN A 48 9.34 16.99 7.77
C ASN A 48 8.37 16.02 8.46
N ARG A 49 8.39 14.74 8.09
CA ARG A 49 7.67 13.70 8.83
C ARG A 49 8.22 13.58 10.25
N ASP A 50 9.53 13.59 10.45
CA ASP A 50 10.09 13.57 11.79
C ASP A 50 9.71 14.81 12.61
N ALA A 51 9.79 16.00 12.02
CA ALA A 51 9.41 17.26 12.65
C ALA A 51 7.95 17.27 13.12
N THR A 52 7.04 16.75 12.29
CA THR A 52 5.58 16.72 12.53
C THR A 52 5.10 15.47 13.28
N ASN A 53 6.01 14.62 13.74
CA ASN A 53 5.71 13.32 14.33
C ASN A 53 4.82 12.44 13.41
N ASP A 54 5.08 12.51 12.11
CA ASP A 54 4.39 11.83 11.00
C ASP A 54 2.92 12.26 10.78
N GLN A 55 2.48 13.33 11.43
CA GLN A 55 1.12 13.87 11.25
C GLN A 55 0.87 14.34 9.81
N VAL A 56 1.89 14.90 9.15
CA VAL A 56 1.79 15.37 7.75
C VAL A 56 1.37 14.24 6.79
N THR A 57 1.76 13.00 7.07
CA THR A 57 1.38 11.83 6.27
C THR A 57 -0.12 11.53 6.40
N ILE A 58 -0.68 11.68 7.60
CA ILE A 58 -2.11 11.48 7.87
C ILE A 58 -2.91 12.61 7.22
N ASP A 59 -2.46 13.85 7.39
CA ASP A 59 -3.13 15.03 6.84
C ASP A 59 -3.21 14.98 5.31
N ALA A 60 -2.14 14.53 4.65
CA ALA A 60 -2.11 14.34 3.20
C ALA A 60 -3.10 13.25 2.73
N ALA A 61 -3.23 12.15 3.49
CA ALA A 61 -4.19 11.10 3.18
C ALA A 61 -5.64 11.58 3.34
N GLU A 62 -5.94 12.34 4.40
CA GLU A 62 -7.26 12.95 4.60
C GLU A 62 -7.56 14.04 3.55
N ALA A 63 -6.55 14.80 3.12
CA ALA A 63 -6.69 15.71 1.98
C ALA A 63 -7.05 14.97 0.69
N THR A 64 -6.46 13.80 0.48
CA THR A 64 -6.77 12.97 -0.68
C THR A 64 -8.22 12.50 -0.66
N LYS A 65 -8.80 12.19 0.52
CA LYS A 65 -10.24 11.88 0.62
C LYS A 65 -11.11 13.09 0.27
N ARG A 66 -10.71 14.30 0.66
CA ARG A 66 -11.46 15.54 0.37
C ARG A 66 -11.43 15.89 -1.12
N HIS A 67 -10.26 15.83 -1.75
CA HIS A 67 -10.06 16.26 -3.14
C HIS A 67 -10.25 15.12 -4.17
N GLY A 68 -10.19 13.87 -3.74
CA GLY A 68 -10.37 12.67 -4.57
C GLY A 68 -9.12 12.23 -5.35
N VAL A 69 -8.13 13.11 -5.54
CA VAL A 69 -6.92 12.82 -6.34
C VAL A 69 -5.65 13.29 -5.62
N ALA A 70 -4.65 12.43 -5.60
CA ALA A 70 -3.30 12.74 -5.13
C ALA A 70 -2.23 12.24 -6.09
N VAL A 71 -1.13 12.96 -6.14
CA VAL A 71 0.12 12.56 -6.79
C VAL A 71 1.22 12.51 -5.74
N LYS A 72 2.04 11.46 -5.76
CA LYS A 72 3.00 11.20 -4.67
C LYS A 72 4.39 10.86 -5.19
N CYS A 73 5.38 11.57 -4.69
CA CYS A 73 6.79 11.27 -4.85
C CYS A 73 7.23 10.10 -3.93
N ALA A 74 8.32 9.42 -4.31
CA ALA A 74 8.88 8.36 -3.47
C ALA A 74 9.45 8.92 -2.17
N THR A 75 9.32 8.16 -1.08
CA THR A 75 9.66 8.57 0.29
C THR A 75 10.46 7.48 0.98
N ILE A 76 11.42 7.86 1.81
CA ILE A 76 12.20 6.96 2.66
C ILE A 76 11.27 6.27 3.68
N THR A 77 11.43 4.96 3.87
CA THR A 77 10.92 4.28 5.07
C THR A 77 12.16 3.96 5.92
N PRO A 78 12.39 4.68 7.04
CA PRO A 78 13.67 4.62 7.72
C PRO A 78 13.87 3.29 8.47
N ASP A 79 15.05 2.70 8.28
CA ASP A 79 15.63 1.65 9.11
C ASP A 79 16.62 2.27 10.13
N GLU A 80 17.37 1.44 10.85
CA GLU A 80 18.34 1.88 11.84
C GLU A 80 19.40 2.82 11.23
N GLN A 81 19.88 2.53 10.02
CA GLN A 81 20.87 3.36 9.34
C GLN A 81 20.31 4.72 8.97
N ARG A 82 19.07 4.78 8.47
CA ARG A 82 18.42 6.05 8.14
C ARG A 82 18.10 6.88 9.39
N VAL A 83 17.83 6.24 10.53
CA VAL A 83 17.68 6.95 11.81
C VAL A 83 18.98 7.65 12.20
N GLU A 84 20.12 6.99 12.06
CA GLU A 84 21.43 7.58 12.34
C GLU A 84 21.78 8.69 11.34
N GLU A 85 21.60 8.45 10.04
CA GLU A 85 21.90 9.38 8.95
C GLU A 85 21.16 10.72 9.11
N PHE A 86 19.84 10.66 9.37
CA PHE A 86 18.98 11.83 9.46
C PHE A 86 18.72 12.30 10.90
N LYS A 87 19.31 11.62 11.90
CA LYS A 87 19.10 11.88 13.35
C LYS A 87 17.62 11.91 13.74
N LEU A 88 16.87 10.91 13.27
CA LEU A 88 15.43 10.84 13.47
C LEU A 88 15.08 10.51 14.92
N LYS A 89 13.92 10.98 15.39
CA LYS A 89 13.39 10.67 16.73
C LYS A 89 13.13 9.18 16.92
N LYS A 90 12.71 8.49 15.85
CA LYS A 90 12.46 7.05 15.80
C LYS A 90 12.35 6.52 14.37
N MET A 91 12.30 5.20 14.22
CA MET A 91 11.94 4.54 12.97
C MET A 91 10.46 4.76 12.65
N TRP A 92 10.16 5.79 11.86
CA TRP A 92 8.79 6.07 11.39
C TRP A 92 8.27 4.97 10.46
N LYS A 93 6.95 4.74 10.50
CA LYS A 93 6.30 3.79 9.60
C LYS A 93 6.36 4.28 8.15
N SER A 94 6.15 3.37 7.21
CA SER A 94 6.12 3.73 5.78
C SER A 94 4.95 4.68 5.48
N PRO A 95 5.19 5.86 4.87
CA PRO A 95 4.11 6.77 4.48
C PRO A 95 3.10 6.11 3.55
N ASN A 96 3.59 5.25 2.64
CA ASN A 96 2.75 4.49 1.73
C ASN A 96 1.80 3.55 2.48
N GLY A 97 2.25 2.94 3.57
CA GLY A 97 1.43 2.07 4.41
C GLY A 97 0.33 2.86 5.12
N THR A 98 0.69 4.00 5.72
CA THR A 98 -0.25 4.91 6.39
C THR A 98 -1.33 5.41 5.43
N ILE A 99 -0.95 5.93 4.26
CA ILE A 99 -1.88 6.45 3.26
C ILE A 99 -2.83 5.35 2.78
N ARG A 100 -2.32 4.15 2.44
CA ARG A 100 -3.15 3.01 2.02
C ARG A 100 -4.13 2.57 3.11
N ASN A 101 -3.71 2.60 4.36
CA ASN A 101 -4.57 2.23 5.47
C ASN A 101 -5.73 3.21 5.66
N ILE A 102 -5.50 4.50 5.36
CA ILE A 102 -6.50 5.55 5.48
C ILE A 102 -7.45 5.55 4.28
N LEU A 103 -6.93 5.36 3.06
CA LEU A 103 -7.70 5.40 1.82
C LEU A 103 -8.38 4.08 1.47
N GLY A 104 -7.78 2.94 1.84
CA GLY A 104 -8.15 1.63 1.31
C GLY A 104 -7.87 1.46 -0.18
N GLY A 105 -8.34 0.36 -0.75
CA GLY A 105 -8.37 0.15 -2.21
C GLY A 105 -7.29 -0.80 -2.76
N VAL A 106 -7.08 -0.68 -4.08
CA VAL A 106 -6.28 -1.60 -4.89
C VAL A 106 -5.21 -0.83 -5.64
N ILE A 107 -3.99 -1.37 -5.64
CA ILE A 107 -2.86 -0.77 -6.37
C ILE A 107 -2.70 -1.52 -7.68
N PHE A 108 -3.01 -0.87 -8.79
CA PHE A 108 -2.71 -1.39 -10.12
C PHE A 108 -1.32 -0.95 -10.56
N ARG A 109 -0.50 -1.91 -11.00
CA ARG A 109 0.84 -1.67 -11.54
C ARG A 109 0.93 -2.25 -12.93
N GLU A 110 1.34 -1.43 -13.88
CA GLU A 110 1.55 -1.84 -15.27
C GLU A 110 2.89 -1.32 -15.80
N PRO A 111 3.52 -2.02 -16.76
CA PRO A 111 4.75 -1.55 -17.37
C PRO A 111 4.49 -0.42 -18.38
N ILE A 112 5.41 0.54 -18.45
CA ILE A 112 5.51 1.47 -19.59
C ILE A 112 6.37 0.79 -20.65
N ILE A 113 5.77 0.41 -21.78
CA ILE A 113 6.44 -0.35 -22.84
C ILE A 113 7.10 0.60 -23.86
N CYS A 114 8.42 0.49 -23.99
CA CYS A 114 9.20 1.17 -25.03
C CYS A 114 9.56 0.17 -26.14
N GLN A 115 9.22 0.48 -27.39
CA GLN A 115 9.44 -0.43 -28.53
C GLN A 115 10.92 -0.79 -28.74
N ASN A 116 11.83 0.09 -28.33
CA ASN A 116 13.28 -0.04 -28.47
C ASN A 116 13.98 -0.66 -27.23
N VAL A 117 13.23 -1.06 -26.21
CA VAL A 117 13.79 -1.70 -25.00
C VAL A 117 13.44 -3.19 -25.02
N PRO A 118 14.43 -4.10 -25.16
CA PRO A 118 14.16 -5.53 -25.18
C PRO A 118 13.68 -6.04 -23.82
N ARG A 119 12.82 -7.06 -23.84
CA ARG A 119 12.26 -7.69 -22.63
C ARG A 119 13.12 -8.88 -22.19
N LEU A 120 13.29 -9.03 -20.88
CA LEU A 120 13.98 -10.19 -20.29
C LEU A 120 13.24 -11.51 -20.51
N VAL A 121 11.90 -11.46 -20.57
CA VAL A 121 11.05 -12.60 -20.88
C VAL A 121 10.46 -12.38 -22.27
N PRO A 122 11.04 -13.00 -23.34
CA PRO A 122 10.67 -12.69 -24.71
C PRO A 122 9.21 -13.03 -25.06
N GLY A 123 8.65 -14.05 -24.41
CA GLY A 123 7.27 -14.50 -24.62
C GLY A 123 6.20 -13.53 -24.09
N TRP A 124 6.58 -12.52 -23.29
CA TRP A 124 5.64 -11.49 -22.85
C TRP A 124 5.45 -10.47 -23.96
N THR A 125 4.51 -10.75 -24.86
CA THR A 125 4.17 -9.87 -26.00
C THR A 125 3.10 -8.82 -25.67
N GLN A 126 2.41 -8.97 -24.53
CA GLN A 126 1.38 -8.06 -24.02
C GLN A 126 1.71 -7.64 -22.58
N PRO A 127 1.26 -6.44 -22.14
CA PRO A 127 1.49 -5.99 -20.78
C PRO A 127 0.72 -6.85 -19.77
N ILE A 128 1.31 -7.04 -18.60
CA ILE A 128 0.67 -7.67 -17.45
C ILE A 128 0.42 -6.58 -16.42
N ILE A 129 -0.82 -6.52 -15.91
CA ILE A 129 -1.21 -5.57 -14.87
C ILE A 129 -1.39 -6.34 -13.58
N VAL A 130 -0.69 -5.92 -12.53
CA VAL A 130 -0.81 -6.50 -11.19
C VAL A 130 -1.72 -5.63 -10.35
N GLY A 131 -2.92 -6.14 -10.04
CA GLY A 131 -3.80 -5.57 -9.02
C GLY A 131 -3.42 -6.13 -7.64
N ARG A 132 -2.86 -5.28 -6.78
CA ARG A 132 -2.46 -5.65 -5.43
C ARG A 132 -3.47 -5.15 -4.40
N HIS A 133 -4.01 -6.05 -3.59
CA HIS A 133 -4.79 -5.70 -2.40
C HIS A 133 -3.93 -4.93 -1.39
N ALA A 134 -4.38 -3.76 -0.98
CA ALA A 134 -3.59 -2.84 -0.16
C ALA A 134 -4.08 -2.77 1.30
N PHE A 135 -4.58 -3.88 1.85
CA PHE A 135 -5.11 -3.94 3.21
C PHE A 135 -4.84 -5.31 3.86
N GLY A 136 -4.60 -5.31 5.18
CA GLY A 136 -4.48 -6.51 5.99
C GLY A 136 -3.19 -7.32 5.78
N ASP A 137 -3.30 -8.62 6.00
CA ASP A 137 -2.26 -9.64 5.82
C ASP A 137 -0.95 -9.28 6.54
N GLN A 138 0.22 -9.70 6.01
CA GLN A 138 1.52 -9.41 6.62
C GLN A 138 1.79 -7.91 6.84
N TYR A 139 1.09 -7.01 6.13
CA TYR A 139 1.29 -5.56 6.28
C TYR A 139 0.65 -4.99 7.55
N LYS A 140 -0.23 -5.76 8.22
CA LYS A 140 -0.81 -5.44 9.53
C LYS A 140 -0.70 -6.61 10.52
N ALA A 141 0.28 -7.48 10.30
CA ALA A 141 0.52 -8.57 11.23
C ALA A 141 1.07 -8.05 12.57
N THR A 142 0.83 -8.83 13.61
CA THR A 142 1.55 -8.71 14.88
C THR A 142 2.45 -9.93 15.02
N ASP A 143 3.73 -9.70 15.28
CA ASP A 143 4.75 -10.74 15.41
C ASP A 143 5.59 -10.54 16.68
N PHE A 144 6.19 -11.62 17.16
CA PHE A 144 7.06 -11.59 18.34
C PHE A 144 8.01 -12.79 18.40
N LEU A 145 9.08 -12.63 19.18
CA LEU A 145 9.98 -13.70 19.59
C LEU A 145 9.46 -14.34 20.88
N PHE A 146 9.37 -15.67 20.94
CA PHE A 146 9.14 -16.38 22.20
C PHE A 146 10.44 -17.04 22.70
N PRO A 147 10.77 -16.93 24.01
CA PRO A 147 12.11 -17.24 24.50
C PRO A 147 12.37 -18.73 24.78
N GLY A 148 11.37 -19.60 24.71
CA GLY A 148 11.52 -21.00 25.10
C GLY A 148 10.26 -21.83 24.92
N LYS A 149 10.25 -23.01 25.57
CA LYS A 149 9.14 -23.97 25.53
C LYS A 149 7.82 -23.32 25.95
N GLY A 150 6.75 -23.59 25.21
CA GLY A 150 5.42 -23.04 25.52
C GLY A 150 4.37 -23.42 24.47
N THR A 151 3.13 -23.00 24.69
CA THR A 151 2.03 -23.20 23.73
C THR A 151 1.67 -21.87 23.08
N LEU A 152 1.58 -21.87 21.75
CA LEU A 152 1.07 -20.76 20.97
C LEU A 152 -0.42 -21.00 20.67
N THR A 153 -1.27 -20.05 20.99
CA THR A 153 -2.71 -20.09 20.73
C THR A 153 -3.16 -18.89 19.91
N MET A 154 -4.16 -19.08 19.05
CA MET A 154 -4.91 -18.02 18.39
C MET A 154 -6.29 -17.94 19.04
N LYS A 155 -6.71 -16.74 19.45
CA LYS A 155 -7.96 -16.54 20.18
C LYS A 155 -8.76 -15.37 19.63
N PHE A 156 -10.05 -15.58 19.41
CA PHE A 156 -11.04 -14.57 19.12
C PHE A 156 -12.06 -14.53 20.26
N VAL A 157 -12.42 -13.32 20.69
CA VAL A 157 -13.47 -13.07 21.70
C VAL A 157 -14.47 -12.11 21.06
N GLY A 158 -15.66 -12.61 20.78
CA GLY A 158 -16.76 -11.82 20.25
C GLY A 158 -17.34 -10.89 21.31
N GLU A 159 -17.98 -9.81 20.87
CA GLU A 159 -18.71 -8.89 21.75
C GLU A 159 -19.91 -9.56 22.43
N ASP A 160 -20.42 -10.64 21.85
CA ASP A 160 -21.42 -11.54 22.41
C ASP A 160 -20.86 -12.49 23.49
N GLY A 161 -19.56 -12.43 23.75
CA GLY A 161 -18.84 -13.31 24.68
C GLY A 161 -18.47 -14.67 24.08
N ALA A 162 -18.76 -14.94 22.80
CA ALA A 162 -18.34 -16.17 22.15
C ALA A 162 -16.81 -16.21 22.02
N VAL A 163 -16.20 -17.33 22.42
CA VAL A 163 -14.74 -17.51 22.34
C VAL A 163 -14.41 -18.60 21.34
N ILE A 164 -13.55 -18.29 20.39
CA ILE A 164 -12.93 -19.25 19.48
C ILE A 164 -11.44 -19.29 19.82
N GLU A 165 -10.92 -20.45 20.20
CA GLU A 165 -9.52 -20.62 20.56
C GLU A 165 -8.94 -21.85 19.85
N HIS A 166 -7.79 -21.67 19.20
CA HIS A 166 -7.09 -22.72 18.48
C HIS A 166 -5.64 -22.78 18.95
N GLU A 167 -5.16 -23.99 19.27
CA GLU A 167 -3.74 -24.23 19.45
C GLU A 167 -3.03 -24.16 18.08
N ILE A 168 -2.05 -23.27 17.95
CA ILE A 168 -1.21 -23.15 16.76
C ILE A 168 -0.08 -24.18 16.84
N TYR A 169 0.64 -24.21 17.97
CA TYR A 169 1.84 -25.03 18.12
C TYR A 169 2.26 -25.20 19.58
N LYS A 170 2.71 -26.41 19.95
CA LYS A 170 3.44 -26.67 21.20
C LYS A 170 4.94 -26.54 20.94
N ALA A 171 5.48 -25.37 21.22
CA ALA A 171 6.88 -25.05 20.97
C ALA A 171 7.82 -25.81 21.92
N PRO A 172 8.80 -26.59 21.38
CA PRO A 172 9.79 -27.30 22.19
C PRO A 172 11.00 -26.44 22.58
N GLY A 173 11.06 -25.18 22.16
CA GLY A 173 12.17 -24.25 22.38
C GLY A 173 11.79 -22.83 21.94
N ALA A 174 12.78 -21.93 21.84
CA ALA A 174 12.58 -20.56 21.39
C ALA A 174 12.22 -20.48 19.88
N GLY A 175 11.62 -19.37 19.45
CA GLY A 175 11.23 -19.16 18.06
C GLY A 175 10.47 -17.88 17.82
N VAL A 176 9.73 -17.82 16.71
CA VAL A 176 8.95 -16.65 16.28
C VAL A 176 7.53 -17.03 15.93
N ALA A 177 6.58 -16.14 16.19
CA ALA A 177 5.17 -16.31 15.85
C ALA A 177 4.60 -15.02 15.27
N MET A 178 3.59 -15.15 14.41
CA MET A 178 2.85 -14.01 13.89
C MET A 178 1.36 -14.34 13.72
N GLY A 179 0.52 -13.32 13.80
CA GLY A 179 -0.90 -13.36 13.43
C GLY A 179 -1.22 -12.27 12.42
N MET A 180 -2.07 -12.58 11.45
CA MET A 180 -2.55 -11.62 10.44
C MET A 180 -4.05 -11.78 10.22
N TYR A 181 -4.67 -10.77 9.61
CA TYR A 181 -6.10 -10.72 9.39
C TYR A 181 -6.45 -9.96 8.11
N ASN A 182 -7.66 -10.22 7.60
CA ASN A 182 -8.30 -9.42 6.57
C ASN A 182 -9.80 -9.29 6.85
N LEU A 183 -10.50 -8.47 6.07
CA LEU A 183 -11.93 -8.19 6.24
C LEU A 183 -12.68 -8.49 4.95
N ASP A 184 -13.84 -9.15 5.06
CA ASP A 184 -14.68 -9.50 3.91
C ASP A 184 -15.00 -8.30 3.01
N GLU A 185 -15.34 -7.14 3.60
CA GLU A 185 -15.62 -5.91 2.85
C GLU A 185 -14.41 -5.45 2.05
N SER A 186 -13.21 -5.50 2.64
CA SER A 186 -11.98 -5.13 1.95
C SER A 186 -11.64 -6.08 0.79
N ILE A 187 -11.90 -7.39 0.97
CA ILE A 187 -11.71 -8.40 -0.08
C ILE A 187 -12.72 -8.17 -1.21
N ARG A 188 -13.97 -7.85 -0.88
CA ARG A 188 -15.03 -7.57 -1.86
C ARG A 188 -14.75 -6.32 -2.67
N ASP A 189 -14.25 -5.26 -2.03
CA ASP A 189 -13.80 -4.05 -2.72
C ASP A 189 -12.61 -4.34 -3.64
N PHE A 190 -11.67 -5.19 -3.19
CA PHE A 190 -10.57 -5.65 -4.04
C PHE A 190 -11.06 -6.42 -5.26
N ALA A 191 -12.03 -7.33 -5.10
CA ALA A 191 -12.64 -8.06 -6.21
C ALA A 191 -13.32 -7.12 -7.20
N ARG A 192 -14.19 -6.23 -6.71
CA ARG A 192 -14.94 -5.26 -7.54
C ARG A 192 -14.01 -4.34 -8.32
N ALA A 193 -13.00 -3.77 -7.67
CA ALA A 193 -12.03 -2.92 -8.34
C ALA A 193 -11.25 -3.69 -9.42
N SER A 194 -10.85 -4.93 -9.14
CA SER A 194 -10.14 -5.78 -10.10
C SER A 194 -11.00 -6.12 -11.32
N PHE A 195 -12.28 -6.47 -11.11
CA PHE A 195 -13.22 -6.74 -12.21
C PHE A 195 -13.55 -5.50 -13.02
N ASN A 196 -13.81 -4.36 -12.37
CA ASN A 196 -14.06 -3.09 -13.05
C ASN A 196 -12.86 -2.68 -13.91
N TYR A 197 -11.65 -2.80 -13.37
CA TYR A 197 -10.42 -2.46 -14.10
C TYR A 197 -10.17 -3.43 -15.27
N GLY A 198 -10.36 -4.73 -15.05
CA GLY A 198 -10.27 -5.74 -16.11
C GLY A 198 -11.26 -5.47 -17.24
N LEU A 199 -12.52 -5.16 -16.92
CA LEU A 199 -13.54 -4.81 -17.89
C LEU A 199 -13.18 -3.54 -18.67
N GLN A 200 -12.77 -2.47 -17.99
CA GLN A 200 -12.35 -1.21 -18.62
C GLN A 200 -11.18 -1.41 -19.58
N ARG A 201 -10.20 -2.24 -19.19
CA ARG A 201 -9.01 -2.54 -19.98
C ARG A 201 -9.23 -3.65 -21.01
N LYS A 202 -10.40 -4.30 -21.01
CA LYS A 202 -10.72 -5.47 -21.82
C LYS A 202 -9.70 -6.60 -21.65
N LEU A 203 -9.30 -6.84 -20.40
CA LEU A 203 -8.36 -7.88 -20.02
C LEU A 203 -9.05 -8.96 -19.18
N PRO A 204 -8.68 -10.24 -19.35
CA PRO A 204 -9.09 -11.28 -18.41
C PRO A 204 -8.50 -11.00 -17.02
N VAL A 205 -9.26 -11.35 -15.97
CA VAL A 205 -8.86 -11.20 -14.57
C VAL A 205 -8.53 -12.57 -13.99
N TYR A 206 -7.37 -12.68 -13.34
CA TYR A 206 -6.93 -13.90 -12.66
C TYR A 206 -6.64 -13.58 -11.20
N LEU A 207 -7.27 -14.35 -10.29
CA LEU A 207 -6.89 -14.40 -8.88
C LEU A 207 -6.12 -15.70 -8.64
N SER A 208 -5.03 -15.62 -7.87
CA SER A 208 -4.32 -16.78 -7.35
C SER A 208 -4.23 -16.73 -5.83
N THR A 209 -4.51 -17.86 -5.20
CA THR A 209 -4.39 -18.06 -3.74
C THR A 209 -3.83 -19.45 -3.46
N LYS A 210 -3.52 -19.75 -2.20
CA LYS A 210 -3.14 -21.08 -1.72
C LYS A 210 -4.20 -21.70 -0.82
N ASN A 211 -5.48 -21.58 -1.21
CA ASN A 211 -6.64 -22.11 -0.46
C ASN A 211 -6.58 -23.63 -0.16
N THR A 212 -5.80 -24.42 -0.88
CA THR A 212 -5.60 -25.84 -0.52
C THR A 212 -4.88 -26.02 0.82
N ILE A 213 -4.05 -25.04 1.21
CA ILE A 213 -3.29 -24.98 2.47
C ILE A 213 -4.01 -24.05 3.46
N LEU A 214 -4.23 -22.79 3.07
CA LEU A 214 -4.94 -21.79 3.88
C LEU A 214 -6.45 -21.89 3.64
N LYS A 215 -7.04 -23.01 4.07
CA LYS A 215 -8.41 -23.42 3.73
C LYS A 215 -9.46 -22.37 4.06
N ALA A 216 -9.39 -21.78 5.27
CA ALA A 216 -10.33 -20.74 5.67
C ALA A 216 -9.92 -19.37 5.11
N TYR A 217 -8.67 -18.95 5.34
CA TYR A 217 -8.19 -17.60 5.00
C TYR A 217 -8.23 -17.34 3.48
N ASP A 218 -7.48 -18.11 2.70
CA ASP A 218 -7.42 -17.97 1.24
C ASP A 218 -8.67 -18.53 0.55
N GLY A 219 -9.38 -19.45 1.20
CA GLY A 219 -10.70 -19.90 0.78
C GLY A 219 -11.69 -18.74 0.75
N ARG A 220 -11.68 -17.88 1.77
CA ARG A 220 -12.58 -16.71 1.83
C ARG A 220 -12.32 -15.72 0.70
N PHE A 221 -11.06 -15.49 0.32
CA PHE A 221 -10.72 -14.68 -0.86
C PHE A 221 -11.28 -15.29 -2.14
N LYS A 222 -11.05 -16.60 -2.34
CA LYS A 222 -11.55 -17.31 -3.53
C LYS A 222 -13.07 -17.21 -3.62
N ASP A 223 -13.77 -17.45 -2.51
CA ASP A 223 -15.23 -17.49 -2.49
C ASP A 223 -15.82 -16.08 -2.73
N ILE A 224 -15.29 -15.04 -2.07
CA ILE A 224 -15.75 -13.65 -2.29
C ILE A 224 -15.50 -13.16 -3.72
N PHE A 225 -14.43 -13.61 -4.38
CA PHE A 225 -14.20 -13.29 -5.79
C PHE A 225 -15.15 -14.00 -6.74
N GLN A 226 -15.81 -15.08 -6.29
CA GLN A 226 -16.72 -15.89 -7.08
C GLN A 226 -18.20 -15.51 -6.87
N GLU A 227 -18.53 -14.96 -5.69
CA GLU A 227 -19.84 -14.36 -5.33
C GLU A 227 -20.29 -13.27 -6.32
#